data_AF-A0A540L8A3-F1
#
_entry.id   AF-A0A540L8A3-F1
#
_cell.length_a   1.000
_cell.length_b   1.000
_cell.length_c   1.000
_cell.angle_alpha   90.00
_cell.angle_beta   90.00
_cell.angle_gamma   90.00
#
_symmetry.space_group_name_H-M   'P 1'
#
loop_
_entity.id
_entity.type
_entity.pdbx_description
1 polymer ?
#
loop_
_entity_poly.entity_id
_entity_poly.type
_entity_poly.pdbx_seq_one_letter_code
_entity_poly.pdbx_strand_id
1 'polypeptide(L)'
;MSTSSPATPSASPRTLASWYASVSPVLENVIDRPRKHRSSERVIPILGVPYDAVLAFVRFLYSSSCTEENMEKYGIHLLALSHVYLVPQLKHRCTKELGQRLTIENVVDVLQLAKMCDAADLYLKCLKLVANHFKVVETTEGWKFLQDHDPWLELDILQFIDEIESRKKRARKHREEQRLYLQLSEAMECLEHICKEGCTSVGPYDMEPGHKRRPCSKFSTCQGLQMLFQHFATCKRRVNGGCLRCKRMWQLLKLHSSMCDEPDSCRVPLCRQFKLKMQQEKKRDEARWKLLVKKVVSAKTISSLSLPKRKREEELGEARSTTPPPNGIRSFRL
;
A
#
# COMPACT_ATOMS: atom_id res chain seq x y z
N MET A 1 -55.21 31.76 53.05
CA MET A 1 -53.90 31.34 52.51
C MET A 1 -54.19 30.30 51.44
N SER A 2 -54.17 30.71 50.18
CA SER A 2 -54.57 29.88 49.04
C SER A 2 -53.31 29.25 48.45
N THR A 3 -53.21 27.94 48.48
CA THR A 3 -52.11 27.17 47.89
C THR A 3 -52.43 26.86 46.43
N SER A 4 -51.73 27.54 45.52
CA SER A 4 -51.79 27.30 44.08
C SER A 4 -51.01 26.04 43.70
N SER A 5 -51.66 25.10 43.02
CA SER A 5 -51.03 23.94 42.37
C SER A 5 -50.08 24.38 41.25
N PRO A 6 -48.96 23.65 41.00
CA PRO A 6 -48.04 23.99 39.92
C PRO A 6 -48.62 23.53 38.58
N ALA A 7 -48.70 24.47 37.64
CA ALA A 7 -49.09 24.21 36.25
C ALA A 7 -48.06 23.32 35.55
N THR A 8 -48.52 22.24 34.93
CA THR A 8 -47.73 21.47 33.97
C THR A 8 -47.55 22.27 32.68
N PRO A 9 -46.32 22.38 32.13
CA PRO A 9 -46.11 23.13 30.90
C PRO A 9 -46.67 22.34 29.72
N SER A 10 -47.72 22.87 29.09
CA SER A 10 -48.26 22.34 27.83
C SER A 10 -47.46 22.91 26.66
N ALA A 11 -46.59 22.09 26.06
CA ALA A 11 -45.92 22.46 24.82
C ALA A 11 -46.90 22.36 23.64
N SER A 12 -46.93 23.38 22.78
CA SER A 12 -47.81 23.39 21.61
C SER A 12 -47.47 22.24 20.63
N PRO A 13 -48.45 21.66 19.91
CA PRO A 13 -48.21 20.59 18.94
C PRO A 13 -47.16 20.95 17.86
N ARG A 14 -47.01 22.25 17.55
CA ARG A 14 -46.05 22.76 16.56
C ARG A 14 -44.60 22.72 17.04
N THR A 15 -44.35 22.92 18.33
CA THR A 15 -43.00 22.87 18.90
C THR A 15 -42.46 21.44 18.99
N LEU A 16 -43.34 20.47 19.26
CA LEU A 16 -42.99 19.05 19.23
C LEU A 16 -42.70 18.57 17.81
N ALA A 17 -43.51 18.96 16.82
CA ALA A 17 -43.25 18.63 15.42
C ALA A 17 -41.89 19.15 14.94
N SER A 18 -41.54 20.42 15.25
CA SER A 18 -40.23 21.00 14.92
C SER A 18 -39.05 20.31 15.61
N TRP A 19 -39.23 19.77 16.82
CA TRP A 19 -38.21 18.99 17.51
C TRP A 19 -38.03 17.61 16.86
N TYR A 20 -39.12 16.88 16.61
CA TYR A 20 -39.03 15.57 15.95
C TYR A 20 -38.46 15.68 14.54
N ALA A 21 -38.79 16.74 13.80
CA ALA A 21 -38.19 17.09 12.50
C ALA A 21 -36.66 17.19 12.56
N SER A 22 -36.15 17.83 13.62
CA SER A 22 -34.72 18.05 13.82
C SER A 22 -33.94 16.78 14.19
N VAL A 23 -34.64 15.76 14.73
CA VAL A 23 -34.03 14.51 15.22
C VAL A 23 -34.25 13.34 14.25
N SER A 24 -35.41 13.26 13.61
CA SER A 24 -35.80 12.22 12.65
C SER A 24 -36.92 12.70 11.72
N PRO A 25 -36.63 12.95 10.43
CA PRO A 25 -37.65 13.28 9.43
C PRO A 25 -38.70 12.17 9.25
N VAL A 26 -38.33 10.91 9.54
CA VAL A 26 -39.27 9.78 9.46
C VAL A 26 -40.30 9.86 10.58
N LEU A 27 -39.87 10.14 11.81
CA LEU A 27 -40.79 10.28 12.94
C LEU A 27 -41.72 11.47 12.76
N GLU A 28 -41.23 12.60 12.27
CA GLU A 28 -42.06 13.76 11.90
C GLU A 28 -43.18 13.34 10.94
N ASN A 29 -42.82 12.71 9.82
CA ASN A 29 -43.79 12.24 8.83
C ASN A 29 -44.80 11.22 9.39
N VAL A 30 -44.37 10.32 10.29
CA VAL A 30 -45.25 9.34 10.92
C VAL A 30 -46.22 10.00 11.92
N ILE A 31 -45.76 11.05 12.62
CA ILE A 31 -46.56 11.81 13.58
C ILE A 31 -47.55 12.75 12.88
N ASP A 32 -47.16 13.34 11.75
CA ASP A 32 -47.97 14.31 11.00
C ASP A 32 -49.05 13.67 10.11
N ARG A 33 -48.98 12.35 9.85
CA ARG A 33 -50.03 11.64 9.08
C ARG A 33 -51.42 11.80 9.73
N PRO A 34 -52.46 12.20 8.96
CA PRO A 34 -53.80 12.44 9.51
C PRO A 34 -54.42 11.17 10.11
N ARG A 35 -55.10 11.33 11.26
CA ARG A 35 -55.74 10.22 11.99
C ARG A 35 -57.04 9.79 11.31
N LYS A 36 -57.30 8.48 11.25
CA LYS A 36 -58.58 7.92 10.75
C LYS A 36 -59.76 8.23 11.70
N HIS A 37 -59.53 8.34 13.01
CA HIS A 37 -60.55 8.71 14.01
C HIS A 37 -59.99 9.72 15.02
N ARG A 38 -60.82 10.68 15.46
CA ARG A 38 -60.45 11.78 16.38
C ARG A 38 -60.10 11.31 17.81
N SER A 39 -60.53 10.11 18.22
CA SER A 39 -60.44 9.61 19.59
C SER A 39 -59.40 8.50 19.83
N SER A 40 -58.66 8.07 18.81
CA SER A 40 -57.68 6.98 18.96
C SER A 40 -56.30 7.53 19.32
N GLU A 41 -55.69 6.96 20.36
CA GLU A 41 -54.27 7.14 20.68
C GLU A 41 -53.40 6.71 19.49
N ARG A 42 -52.35 7.48 19.17
CA ARG A 42 -51.46 7.17 18.03
C ARG A 42 -50.43 6.14 18.50
N VAL A 43 -50.66 4.87 18.17
CA VAL A 43 -49.70 3.78 18.42
C VAL A 43 -48.85 3.54 17.18
N ILE A 44 -47.53 3.61 17.31
CA ILE A 44 -46.57 3.30 16.24
C ILE A 44 -45.90 1.96 16.59
N PRO A 45 -46.25 0.85 15.93
CA PRO A 45 -45.63 -0.44 16.20
C PRO A 45 -44.20 -0.47 15.65
N ILE A 46 -43.23 -0.74 16.52
CA ILE A 46 -41.84 -1.03 16.14
C ILE A 46 -41.63 -2.53 16.30
N LEU A 47 -41.49 -3.24 15.18
CA LEU A 47 -41.38 -4.69 15.15
C LEU A 47 -39.92 -5.13 14.93
N GLY A 48 -39.60 -6.36 15.36
CA GLY A 48 -38.28 -6.96 15.12
C GLY A 48 -37.15 -6.44 16.01
N VAL A 49 -37.47 -5.67 17.07
CA VAL A 49 -36.48 -5.09 17.98
C VAL A 49 -36.95 -5.26 19.45
N PRO A 50 -36.07 -5.62 20.40
CA PRO A 50 -36.42 -5.72 21.82
C PRO A 50 -36.91 -4.39 22.39
N TYR A 51 -37.83 -4.47 23.36
CA TYR A 51 -38.39 -3.29 24.04
C TYR A 51 -37.30 -2.37 24.61
N ASP A 52 -36.30 -2.94 25.29
CA ASP A 52 -35.23 -2.16 25.91
C ASP A 52 -34.33 -1.43 24.88
N ALA A 53 -34.15 -2.01 23.69
CA ALA A 53 -33.44 -1.35 22.59
C ALA A 53 -34.24 -0.16 22.04
N VAL A 54 -35.57 -0.30 21.93
CA VAL A 54 -36.46 0.80 21.58
C VAL A 54 -36.43 1.89 22.65
N LEU A 55 -36.46 1.52 23.94
CA LEU A 55 -36.36 2.46 25.04
C LEU A 55 -35.03 3.23 25.02
N ALA A 56 -33.91 2.54 24.76
CA ALA A 56 -32.60 3.16 24.61
C ALA A 56 -32.56 4.13 23.40
N PHE A 57 -33.16 3.74 22.27
CA PHE A 57 -33.31 4.59 21.09
C PHE A 57 -34.11 5.85 21.40
N VAL A 58 -35.30 5.71 22.00
CA VAL A 58 -36.15 6.85 22.37
C VAL A 58 -35.43 7.77 23.35
N ARG A 59 -34.76 7.23 24.38
CA ARG A 59 -33.93 8.02 25.30
C ARG A 59 -32.90 8.85 24.54
N PHE A 60 -32.18 8.24 23.59
CA PHE A 60 -31.23 8.95 22.74
C PHE A 60 -31.88 10.10 21.97
N LEU A 61 -33.09 9.93 21.42
CA LEU A 61 -33.79 10.99 20.70
C LEU A 61 -34.06 12.22 21.58
N TYR A 62 -34.31 12.04 22.88
CA TYR A 62 -34.57 13.13 23.81
C TYR A 62 -33.31 13.73 24.42
N SER A 63 -32.33 12.90 24.79
CA SER A 63 -31.16 13.34 25.55
C SER A 63 -29.88 13.48 24.71
N SER A 64 -29.90 13.04 23.45
CA SER A 64 -28.71 12.85 22.60
C SER A 64 -27.61 12.01 23.27
N SER A 65 -27.97 11.20 24.28
CA SER A 65 -27.04 10.40 25.07
C SER A 65 -27.36 8.91 24.93
N CYS A 66 -26.30 8.13 24.71
CA CYS A 66 -26.33 6.68 24.72
C CYS A 66 -25.26 6.21 25.71
N THR A 67 -25.62 5.33 26.63
CA THR A 67 -24.66 4.71 27.56
C THR A 67 -23.88 3.60 26.86
N GLU A 68 -22.71 3.25 27.39
CA GLU A 68 -21.91 2.15 26.87
C GLU A 68 -22.62 0.79 27.05
N GLU A 69 -23.30 0.60 28.18
CA GLU A 69 -24.09 -0.61 28.44
C GLU A 69 -25.19 -0.84 27.37
N ASN A 70 -25.89 0.22 26.99
CA ASN A 70 -26.90 0.14 25.93
C ASN A 70 -26.26 -0.20 24.58
N MET A 71 -25.07 0.32 24.30
CA MET A 71 -24.36 0.03 23.05
C MET A 71 -23.87 -1.43 23.01
N GLU A 72 -23.42 -1.96 24.15
CA GLU A 72 -22.96 -3.34 24.27
C GLU A 72 -24.10 -4.34 24.06
N LYS A 73 -25.24 -4.12 24.70
CA LYS A 73 -26.39 -5.03 24.60
C LYS A 73 -27.20 -4.85 23.31
N TYR A 74 -27.36 -3.60 22.86
CA TYR A 74 -28.33 -3.25 21.82
C TYR A 74 -27.71 -2.59 20.59
N GLY A 75 -26.38 -2.56 20.45
CA GLY A 75 -25.69 -1.85 19.36
C GLY A 75 -26.20 -2.19 17.96
N ILE A 76 -26.45 -3.47 17.66
CA ILE A 76 -27.00 -3.91 16.37
C ILE A 76 -28.42 -3.36 16.12
N HIS A 77 -29.26 -3.38 17.15
CA HIS A 77 -30.64 -2.88 17.11
C HIS A 77 -30.66 -1.36 16.95
N LEU A 78 -29.80 -0.66 17.69
CA LEU A 78 -29.67 0.79 17.62
C LEU A 78 -29.14 1.23 16.25
N LEU A 79 -28.24 0.47 15.62
CA LEU A 79 -27.81 0.73 14.26
C LEU A 79 -29.00 0.62 13.27
N ALA A 80 -29.76 -0.47 13.33
CA ALA A 80 -30.93 -0.68 12.48
C ALA A 80 -31.98 0.43 12.68
N LEU A 81 -32.35 0.74 13.93
CA LEU A 81 -33.29 1.82 14.25
C LEU A 81 -32.79 3.18 13.77
N SER A 82 -31.51 3.49 13.99
CA SER A 82 -30.92 4.76 13.54
C SER A 82 -30.90 4.91 12.02
N HIS A 83 -30.81 3.81 11.28
CA HIS A 83 -30.91 3.82 9.83
C HIS A 83 -32.36 3.99 9.38
N VAL A 84 -33.28 3.13 9.86
CA VAL A 84 -34.70 3.14 9.48
C VAL A 84 -35.36 4.49 9.78
N TYR A 85 -35.05 5.08 10.94
CA TYR A 85 -35.61 6.37 11.35
C TYR A 85 -34.72 7.56 10.97
N LEU A 86 -33.68 7.37 10.15
CA LEU A 86 -32.80 8.44 9.67
C LEU A 86 -32.29 9.35 10.80
N VAL A 87 -31.55 8.75 11.75
CA VAL A 87 -30.90 9.43 12.88
C VAL A 87 -29.37 9.33 12.69
N PRO A 88 -28.74 10.23 11.90
CA PRO A 88 -27.35 10.05 11.45
C PRO A 88 -26.32 10.05 12.59
N GLN A 89 -26.56 10.86 13.63
CA GLN A 89 -25.65 10.96 14.78
C GLN A 89 -25.55 9.63 15.54
N LEU A 90 -26.69 8.97 15.77
CA LEU A 90 -26.73 7.65 16.38
C LEU A 90 -26.12 6.59 15.46
N LYS A 91 -26.46 6.63 14.16
CA LYS A 91 -25.91 5.72 13.16
C LYS A 91 -24.38 5.77 13.13
N HIS A 92 -23.80 6.97 13.11
CA HIS A 92 -22.36 7.16 13.14
C HIS A 92 -21.74 6.61 14.42
N ARG A 93 -22.37 6.88 15.59
CA ARG A 93 -21.91 6.35 16.88
C ARG A 93 -21.95 4.82 16.91
N CYS A 94 -23.05 4.20 16.53
CA CYS A 94 -23.19 2.75 16.45
C CYS A 94 -22.14 2.12 15.50
N THR A 95 -21.94 2.72 14.32
CA THR A 95 -20.93 2.28 13.34
C THR A 95 -19.53 2.28 13.94
N LYS A 96 -19.18 3.31 14.72
CA LYS A 96 -17.89 3.42 15.39
C LYS A 96 -17.72 2.35 16.47
N GLU A 97 -18.67 2.24 17.38
CA GLU A 97 -18.61 1.36 18.54
C GLU A 97 -18.68 -0.12 18.16
N LEU A 98 -19.60 -0.50 17.26
CA LEU A 98 -19.66 -1.87 16.72
C LEU A 98 -18.36 -2.22 16.01
N GLY A 99 -17.78 -1.28 15.26
CA GLY A 99 -16.50 -1.46 14.59
C GLY A 99 -15.32 -1.69 15.55
N GLN A 100 -15.39 -1.20 16.79
CA GLN A 100 -14.37 -1.44 17.81
C GLN A 100 -14.56 -2.79 18.52
N ARG A 101 -15.80 -3.29 18.58
CA ARG A 101 -16.19 -4.56 19.22
C ARG A 101 -16.34 -5.72 18.22
N LEU A 102 -15.79 -5.56 17.01
CA LEU A 102 -15.76 -6.63 16.02
C LEU A 102 -14.88 -7.78 16.52
N THR A 103 -15.42 -8.98 16.48
CA THR A 103 -14.74 -10.24 16.79
C THR A 103 -14.86 -11.18 15.61
N ILE A 104 -14.08 -12.26 15.59
CA ILE A 104 -14.17 -13.28 14.53
C ILE A 104 -15.55 -13.94 14.53
N GLU A 105 -16.14 -14.12 15.71
CA GLU A 105 -17.45 -14.78 15.86
C GLU A 105 -18.61 -13.92 15.33
N ASN A 106 -18.59 -12.60 15.56
CA ASN A 106 -19.71 -11.72 15.20
C ASN A 106 -19.54 -11.00 13.86
N VAL A 107 -18.40 -11.15 13.18
CA VAL A 107 -18.05 -10.32 12.00
C VAL A 107 -19.05 -10.50 10.86
N VAL A 108 -19.55 -11.71 10.63
CA VAL A 108 -20.47 -12.02 9.52
C VAL A 108 -21.82 -11.35 9.74
N ASP A 109 -22.37 -11.45 10.95
CA ASP A 109 -23.65 -10.82 11.31
C ASP A 109 -23.56 -9.29 11.22
N VAL A 110 -22.47 -8.72 11.75
CA VAL A 110 -22.24 -7.26 11.70
C VAL A 110 -22.00 -6.80 10.26
N LEU A 111 -21.38 -7.62 9.42
CA LEU A 111 -21.17 -7.33 8.00
C LEU A 111 -22.51 -7.28 7.25
N GLN A 112 -23.38 -8.28 7.46
CA GLN A 112 -24.73 -8.28 6.89
C GLN A 112 -25.53 -7.06 7.34
N LEU A 113 -25.52 -6.75 8.63
CA LEU A 113 -26.17 -5.57 9.18
C LEU A 113 -25.63 -4.28 8.57
N ALA A 114 -24.30 -4.16 8.43
CA ALA A 114 -23.68 -2.99 7.84
C ALA A 114 -24.05 -2.79 6.36
N LYS A 115 -24.23 -3.89 5.61
CA LYS A 115 -24.75 -3.87 4.23
C LYS A 115 -26.20 -3.38 4.20
N MET A 116 -27.06 -3.95 5.04
CA MET A 116 -28.48 -3.58 5.12
C MET A 116 -28.71 -2.14 5.59
N CYS A 117 -27.83 -1.62 6.44
CA CYS A 117 -27.95 -0.29 7.01
C CYS A 117 -27.19 0.78 6.22
N ASP A 118 -26.64 0.51 5.04
CA ASP A 118 -25.78 1.43 4.28
C ASP A 118 -24.65 2.05 5.14
N ALA A 119 -23.94 1.20 5.89
CA ALA A 119 -22.85 1.61 6.78
C ALA A 119 -21.49 1.22 6.18
N ALA A 120 -21.10 1.90 5.09
CA ALA A 120 -19.95 1.55 4.26
C ALA A 120 -18.63 1.40 5.04
N ASP A 121 -18.35 2.29 6.00
CA ASP A 121 -17.12 2.22 6.81
C ASP A 121 -17.08 0.97 7.70
N LEU A 122 -18.21 0.59 8.30
CA LEU A 122 -18.31 -0.63 9.11
C LEU A 122 -18.22 -1.86 8.22
N TYR A 123 -18.94 -1.87 7.10
CA TYR A 123 -18.91 -2.95 6.12
C TYR A 123 -17.48 -3.23 5.64
N LEU A 124 -16.73 -2.19 5.28
CA LEU A 124 -15.35 -2.30 4.85
C LEU A 124 -14.39 -2.75 5.97
N LYS A 125 -14.65 -2.37 7.23
CA LYS A 125 -13.91 -2.90 8.38
C LYS A 125 -14.15 -4.40 8.56
N CYS A 126 -15.40 -4.85 8.48
CA CYS A 126 -15.75 -6.26 8.55
C CYS A 126 -15.07 -7.05 7.43
N LEU A 127 -15.19 -6.60 6.18
CA LEU A 127 -14.55 -7.23 5.03
C LEU A 127 -13.02 -7.37 5.20
N LYS A 128 -12.35 -6.35 5.74
CA LYS A 128 -10.91 -6.41 6.03
C LYS A 128 -10.58 -7.44 7.12
N LEU A 129 -11.40 -7.53 8.16
CA LEU A 129 -11.21 -8.50 9.24
C LEU A 129 -11.38 -9.93 8.70
N VAL A 130 -12.45 -10.17 7.94
CA VAL A 130 -12.68 -11.45 7.25
C VAL A 130 -11.49 -11.80 6.35
N ALA A 131 -11.05 -10.88 5.48
CA ALA A 131 -9.93 -11.13 4.58
C ALA A 131 -8.60 -11.42 5.30
N ASN A 132 -8.37 -10.88 6.50
CA ASN A 132 -7.14 -11.13 7.26
C ASN A 132 -7.19 -12.42 8.09
N HIS A 133 -8.39 -12.88 8.46
CA HIS A 133 -8.60 -14.04 9.34
C HIS A 133 -9.50 -15.11 8.72
N PHE A 134 -9.55 -15.18 7.38
CA PHE A 134 -10.53 -15.98 6.64
C PHE A 134 -10.58 -17.45 7.07
N LYS A 135 -9.41 -18.07 7.26
CA LYS A 135 -9.29 -19.47 7.69
C LYS A 135 -10.01 -19.79 9.01
N VAL A 136 -10.11 -18.81 9.91
CA VAL A 136 -10.82 -18.98 11.17
C VAL A 136 -12.30 -18.65 10.98
N VAL A 137 -12.60 -17.57 10.25
CA VAL A 137 -13.98 -17.17 9.93
C VAL A 137 -14.74 -18.27 9.20
N GLU A 138 -14.13 -18.98 8.26
CA GLU A 138 -14.73 -20.08 7.51
C GLU A 138 -15.27 -21.20 8.42
N THR A 139 -14.70 -21.36 9.62
CA THR A 139 -15.14 -22.38 10.58
C THR A 139 -16.29 -21.93 11.48
N THR A 140 -16.57 -20.64 11.53
CA THR A 140 -17.61 -20.05 12.39
C THR A 140 -19.01 -20.45 11.94
N GLU A 141 -19.95 -20.47 12.89
CA GLU A 141 -21.37 -20.72 12.58
C GLU A 141 -21.96 -19.62 11.71
N GLY A 142 -21.59 -18.35 11.94
CA GLY A 142 -22.04 -17.22 11.13
C GLY A 142 -21.64 -17.35 9.66
N TRP A 143 -20.44 -17.85 9.37
CA TRP A 143 -20.03 -18.12 7.98
C TRP A 143 -20.84 -19.26 7.35
N LYS A 144 -21.04 -20.38 8.05
CA LYS A 144 -21.85 -21.49 7.53
C LYS A 144 -23.29 -21.07 7.26
N PHE A 145 -23.88 -20.32 8.18
CA PHE A 145 -25.21 -19.74 8.01
C PHE A 145 -25.28 -18.83 6.78
N LEU A 146 -24.24 -18.01 6.55
CA LEU A 146 -24.16 -17.18 5.35
C LEU A 146 -24.18 -18.02 4.07
N GLN A 147 -23.45 -19.14 4.02
CA GLN A 147 -23.41 -20.01 2.84
C GLN A 147 -24.80 -20.60 2.50
N ASP A 148 -25.57 -20.96 3.53
CA ASP A 148 -26.90 -21.56 3.36
C ASP A 148 -27.97 -20.53 2.95
N HIS A 149 -27.80 -19.26 3.33
CA HIS A 149 -28.87 -18.26 3.25
C HIS A 149 -28.58 -17.06 2.33
N ASP A 150 -27.33 -16.74 2.04
CA ASP A 150 -26.94 -15.68 1.10
C ASP A 150 -25.66 -16.01 0.31
N PRO A 151 -25.76 -16.90 -0.70
CA PRO A 151 -24.63 -17.29 -1.55
C PRO A 151 -24.04 -16.12 -2.36
N TRP A 152 -24.83 -15.06 -2.61
CA TRP A 152 -24.36 -13.89 -3.35
C TRP A 152 -23.41 -13.05 -2.49
N LEU A 153 -23.75 -12.86 -1.22
CA LEU A 153 -22.85 -12.17 -0.29
C LEU A 153 -21.59 -12.99 -0.01
N GLU A 154 -21.67 -14.32 0.05
CA GLU A 154 -20.47 -15.17 0.08
C GLU A 154 -19.56 -14.88 -1.13
N LEU A 155 -20.10 -14.92 -2.34
CA LEU A 155 -19.34 -14.65 -3.57
C LEU A 155 -18.71 -13.25 -3.55
N ASP A 156 -19.45 -12.22 -3.14
CA ASP A 156 -18.96 -10.85 -2.99
C ASP A 156 -17.74 -10.80 -2.05
N ILE A 157 -17.82 -11.49 -0.90
CA ILE A 157 -16.73 -11.56 0.07
C ILE A 157 -15.52 -12.30 -0.51
N LEU A 158 -15.72 -13.44 -1.16
CA LEU A 158 -14.64 -14.22 -1.75
C LEU A 158 -13.92 -13.46 -2.87
N GLN A 159 -14.65 -12.73 -3.72
CA GLN A 159 -14.06 -11.86 -4.74
C GLN A 159 -13.22 -10.75 -4.11
N PHE A 160 -13.73 -10.13 -3.04
CA PHE A 160 -12.98 -9.11 -2.31
C PHE A 160 -11.68 -9.67 -1.72
N ILE A 161 -11.70 -10.89 -1.16
CA ILE A 161 -10.51 -11.56 -0.62
C ILE A 161 -9.49 -11.81 -1.74
N ASP A 162 -9.90 -12.42 -2.86
CA ASP A 162 -9.02 -12.69 -4.00
C ASP A 162 -8.39 -11.40 -4.54
N GLU A 163 -9.18 -10.33 -4.67
CA GLU A 163 -8.66 -9.04 -5.11
C GLU A 163 -7.56 -8.49 -4.19
N ILE A 164 -7.76 -8.57 -2.87
CA ILE A 164 -6.76 -8.13 -1.89
C ILE A 164 -5.49 -8.98 -1.98
N GLU A 165 -5.63 -10.30 -2.06
CA GLU A 165 -4.49 -11.21 -2.17
C GLU A 165 -3.73 -11.00 -3.47
N SER A 166 -4.44 -10.84 -4.59
CA SER A 166 -3.89 -10.52 -5.90
C SER A 166 -3.17 -9.17 -5.91
N ARG A 167 -3.69 -8.15 -5.22
CA ARG A 167 -2.99 -6.85 -5.04
C ARG A 167 -1.72 -7.02 -4.19
N LYS A 168 -1.79 -7.73 -3.07
CA LYS A 168 -0.63 -8.02 -2.20
C LYS A 168 0.47 -8.77 -2.98
N LYS A 169 0.09 -9.79 -3.77
CA LYS A 169 1.01 -10.58 -4.60
C LYS A 169 1.68 -9.73 -5.69
N ARG A 170 0.91 -8.90 -6.40
CA ARG A 170 1.44 -7.93 -7.39
C ARG A 170 2.41 -6.94 -6.75
N ALA A 171 2.06 -6.38 -5.59
CA ALA A 171 2.91 -5.44 -4.86
C ALA A 171 4.21 -6.10 -4.40
N ARG A 172 4.16 -7.33 -3.87
CA ARG A 172 5.35 -8.10 -3.49
C ARG A 172 6.26 -8.35 -4.68
N LYS A 173 5.72 -8.87 -5.79
CA LYS A 173 6.47 -9.11 -7.03
C LYS A 173 7.12 -7.83 -7.55
N HIS A 174 6.38 -6.71 -7.51
CA HIS A 174 6.89 -5.42 -7.94
C HIS A 174 8.06 -4.95 -7.06
N ARG A 175 7.97 -5.09 -5.72
CA ARG A 175 9.08 -4.74 -4.80
C ARG A 175 10.30 -5.62 -5.01
N GLU A 176 10.11 -6.93 -5.18
CA GLU A 176 11.20 -7.87 -5.48
C GLU A 176 11.88 -7.52 -6.80
N GLU A 177 11.10 -7.24 -7.84
CA GLU A 177 11.60 -6.79 -9.14
C GLU A 177 12.34 -5.46 -9.05
N GLN A 178 11.80 -4.47 -8.34
CA GLN A 178 12.45 -3.17 -8.09
C GLN A 178 13.79 -3.34 -7.37
N ARG A 179 13.87 -4.22 -6.37
CA ARG A 179 15.13 -4.50 -5.66
C ARG A 179 16.20 -5.05 -6.61
N LEU A 180 15.84 -5.94 -7.54
CA LEU A 180 16.78 -6.45 -8.54
C LEU A 180 17.31 -5.34 -9.46
N TYR A 181 16.44 -4.42 -9.90
CA TYR A 181 16.87 -3.29 -10.72
C TYR A 181 17.73 -2.29 -9.96
N LEU A 182 17.48 -2.09 -8.67
CA LEU A 182 18.33 -1.27 -7.82
C LEU A 182 19.73 -1.86 -7.66
N GLN A 183 19.83 -3.18 -7.45
CA GLN A 183 21.13 -3.87 -7.44
C GLN A 183 21.88 -3.75 -8.76
N LEU A 184 21.15 -3.78 -9.89
CA LEU A 184 21.75 -3.53 -11.21
C LEU A 184 22.24 -2.09 -11.35
N SER A 185 21.51 -1.08 -10.85
CA SER A 185 22.00 0.31 -10.87
C SER A 185 23.24 0.51 -10.01
N GLU A 186 23.27 -0.08 -8.80
CA GLU A 186 24.46 -0.06 -7.93
C GLU A 186 25.65 -0.74 -8.61
N ALA A 187 25.41 -1.85 -9.33
CA ALA A 187 26.45 -2.52 -10.10
C ALA A 187 26.99 -1.65 -11.26
N MET A 188 26.15 -0.83 -11.91
CA MET A 188 26.61 0.11 -12.95
C MET A 188 27.48 1.22 -12.36
N GLU A 189 27.10 1.78 -11.21
CA GLU A 189 27.91 2.77 -10.50
C GLU A 189 29.24 2.17 -10.03
N CYS A 190 29.20 0.95 -9.49
CA CYS A 190 30.39 0.23 -9.07
C CYS A 190 31.33 -0.07 -10.24
N LEU A 191 30.78 -0.41 -11.41
CA LEU A 191 31.52 -0.63 -12.64
C LEU A 191 32.22 0.67 -13.10
N GLU A 192 31.52 1.80 -13.06
CA GLU A 192 32.13 3.11 -13.33
C GLU A 192 33.22 3.47 -12.32
N HIS A 193 32.99 3.24 -11.03
CA HIS A 193 33.99 3.45 -9.97
C HIS A 193 35.27 2.65 -10.25
N ILE A 194 35.18 1.35 -10.54
CA ILE A 194 36.33 0.51 -10.87
C ILE A 194 37.07 1.05 -12.11
N CYS A 195 36.34 1.46 -13.14
CA CYS A 195 36.94 1.92 -14.39
C CYS A 195 37.45 3.37 -14.36
N LYS A 196 36.94 4.23 -13.47
CA LYS A 196 37.34 5.64 -13.37
C LYS A 196 38.40 5.89 -12.30
N GLU A 197 38.19 5.32 -11.10
CA GLU A 197 39.00 5.54 -9.90
C GLU A 197 39.93 4.36 -9.61
N GLY A 198 39.56 3.16 -10.08
CA GLY A 198 40.19 1.93 -9.62
C GLY A 198 39.71 1.51 -8.24
N CYS A 199 39.72 0.19 -7.99
CA CYS A 199 39.28 -0.42 -6.75
C CYS A 199 40.21 -1.61 -6.48
N THR A 200 40.76 -1.73 -5.28
CA THR A 200 41.58 -2.85 -4.74
C THR A 200 42.62 -3.50 -5.67
N SER A 201 42.18 -4.26 -6.67
CA SER A 201 43.00 -5.10 -7.56
C SER A 201 42.74 -4.87 -9.06
N VAL A 202 41.79 -4.00 -9.41
CA VAL A 202 41.42 -3.66 -10.79
C VAL A 202 41.24 -2.15 -10.89
N GLY A 203 41.89 -1.50 -11.85
CA GLY A 203 41.75 -0.07 -12.05
C GLY A 203 42.08 0.40 -13.47
N PRO A 204 41.91 1.71 -13.74
CA PRO A 204 42.22 2.31 -15.03
C PRO A 204 43.71 2.19 -15.36
N TYR A 205 44.01 2.22 -16.65
CA TYR A 205 45.36 2.07 -17.19
C TYR A 205 46.37 3.10 -16.65
N ASP A 206 45.87 4.28 -16.28
CA ASP A 206 46.68 5.42 -15.88
C ASP A 206 46.89 5.53 -14.35
N MET A 207 46.47 4.52 -13.57
CA MET A 207 46.60 4.50 -12.11
C MET A 207 47.34 3.27 -11.60
N GLU A 208 48.38 3.50 -10.79
CA GLU A 208 49.09 2.45 -10.04
C GLU A 208 48.11 1.74 -9.06
N PRO A 209 48.15 0.40 -8.94
CA PRO A 209 47.33 -0.32 -7.97
C PRO A 209 47.69 0.12 -6.55
N GLY A 210 46.81 0.91 -5.92
CA GLY A 210 47.01 1.32 -4.54
C GLY A 210 47.14 0.11 -3.61
N HIS A 211 48.16 0.11 -2.74
CA HIS A 211 48.52 -0.91 -1.74
C HIS A 211 47.43 -1.24 -0.68
N LYS A 212 46.16 -0.90 -0.90
CA LYS A 212 45.07 -1.12 0.06
C LYS A 212 44.47 -2.51 -0.15
N ARG A 213 44.98 -3.48 0.61
CA ARG A 213 44.46 -4.87 0.71
C ARG A 213 43.07 -5.00 1.39
N ARG A 214 42.37 -3.89 1.66
CA ARG A 214 41.05 -3.92 2.33
C ARG A 214 39.92 -4.01 1.30
N PRO A 215 38.85 -4.77 1.58
CA PRO A 215 37.66 -4.78 0.72
C PRO A 215 37.11 -3.37 0.52
N CYS A 216 36.61 -3.08 -0.69
CA CYS A 216 36.01 -1.78 -1.00
C CYS A 216 34.84 -1.47 -0.05
N SER A 217 34.87 -0.29 0.56
CA SER A 217 33.81 0.18 1.45
C SER A 217 32.68 0.90 0.72
N LYS A 218 32.90 1.40 -0.51
CA LYS A 218 31.90 2.16 -1.28
C LYS A 218 30.77 1.28 -1.82
N PHE A 219 31.09 0.08 -2.31
CA PHE A 219 30.11 -0.83 -2.94
C PHE A 219 30.29 -2.26 -2.46
N SER A 220 29.21 -2.86 -1.96
CA SER A 220 29.19 -4.28 -1.55
C SER A 220 29.47 -5.24 -2.70
N THR A 221 29.21 -4.82 -3.94
CA THR A 221 29.44 -5.61 -5.17
C THR A 221 30.82 -5.43 -5.80
N CYS A 222 31.71 -4.53 -5.29
CA CYS A 222 33.00 -4.23 -5.95
C CYS A 222 33.85 -5.49 -6.12
N GLN A 223 33.99 -6.29 -5.07
CA GLN A 223 34.80 -7.52 -5.11
C GLN A 223 34.29 -8.49 -6.18
N GLY A 224 32.98 -8.68 -6.29
CA GLY A 224 32.39 -9.57 -7.29
C GLY A 224 32.65 -9.09 -8.72
N LEU A 225 32.53 -7.79 -8.97
CA LEU A 225 32.83 -7.19 -10.28
C LEU A 225 34.32 -7.25 -10.61
N GLN A 226 35.21 -7.02 -9.65
CA GLN A 226 36.67 -7.17 -9.85
C GLN A 226 37.05 -8.59 -10.28
N MET A 227 36.48 -9.62 -9.63
CA MET A 227 36.71 -11.00 -10.03
C MET A 227 36.20 -11.29 -11.44
N LEU A 228 35.07 -10.69 -11.84
CA LEU A 228 34.59 -10.78 -13.23
C LEU A 228 35.54 -10.07 -14.20
N PHE A 229 36.09 -8.90 -13.85
CA PHE A 229 37.08 -8.19 -14.67
C PHE A 229 38.37 -9.01 -14.86
N GLN A 230 38.95 -9.53 -13.78
CA GLN A 230 40.15 -10.36 -13.82
C GLN A 230 39.94 -11.61 -14.68
N HIS A 231 38.79 -12.27 -14.53
CA HIS A 231 38.43 -13.41 -15.36
C HIS A 231 38.26 -12.98 -16.83
N PHE A 232 37.56 -11.88 -17.09
CA PHE A 232 37.31 -11.39 -18.44
C PHE A 232 38.59 -11.01 -19.18
N ALA A 233 39.60 -10.51 -18.46
CA ALA A 233 40.91 -10.20 -19.01
C ALA A 233 41.72 -11.45 -19.39
N THR A 234 41.61 -12.53 -18.61
CA THR A 234 42.48 -13.72 -18.75
C THR A 234 41.81 -14.93 -19.41
N CYS A 235 40.48 -14.89 -19.62
CA CYS A 235 39.73 -16.03 -20.14
C CYS A 235 39.93 -16.25 -21.65
N LYS A 236 40.59 -17.36 -22.01
CA LYS A 236 40.80 -17.79 -23.41
C LYS A 236 39.51 -18.17 -24.15
N ARG A 237 38.42 -18.50 -23.43
CA ARG A 237 37.11 -18.87 -24.00
C ARG A 237 36.17 -17.68 -24.22
N ARG A 238 36.63 -16.45 -24.01
CA ARG A 238 35.84 -15.20 -24.09
C ARG A 238 35.26 -14.96 -25.50
N VAL A 239 36.08 -15.14 -26.53
CA VAL A 239 35.73 -14.79 -27.92
C VAL A 239 34.78 -15.82 -28.54
N ASN A 240 34.95 -17.10 -28.19
CA ASN A 240 34.15 -18.21 -28.72
C ASN A 240 32.78 -18.35 -28.02
N GLY A 241 32.38 -17.40 -27.16
CA GLY A 241 31.04 -17.35 -26.56
C GLY A 241 30.71 -18.42 -25.51
N GLY A 242 31.65 -19.32 -25.18
CA GLY A 242 31.39 -20.50 -24.35
C GLY A 242 31.52 -20.32 -22.83
N CYS A 243 31.88 -19.13 -22.32
CA CYS A 243 32.09 -18.90 -20.89
C CYS A 243 30.98 -18.06 -20.25
N LEU A 244 30.27 -18.62 -19.27
CA LEU A 244 29.16 -17.97 -18.56
C LEU A 244 29.59 -16.69 -17.80
N ARG A 245 30.80 -16.67 -17.22
CA ARG A 245 31.32 -15.49 -16.50
C ARG A 245 31.62 -14.34 -17.47
N CYS A 246 32.23 -14.65 -18.62
CA CYS A 246 32.45 -13.67 -19.67
C CYS A 246 31.14 -13.16 -20.26
N LYS A 247 30.15 -14.03 -20.45
CA LYS A 247 28.81 -13.64 -20.92
C LYS A 247 28.13 -12.65 -19.99
N ARG A 248 28.24 -12.84 -18.66
CA ARG A 248 27.73 -11.88 -17.66
C ARG A 248 28.46 -10.53 -17.73
N MET A 249 29.79 -10.54 -17.85
CA MET A 249 30.55 -9.30 -18.00
C MET A 249 30.14 -8.54 -19.28
N TRP A 250 30.02 -9.25 -20.40
CA TRP A 250 29.53 -8.66 -21.66
C TRP A 250 28.14 -8.01 -21.49
N GLN A 251 27.22 -8.64 -20.75
CA GLN A 251 25.90 -8.07 -20.47
C GLN A 251 25.97 -6.79 -19.63
N LEU A 252 26.85 -6.74 -18.62
CA LEU A 252 27.05 -5.53 -17.80
C LEU A 252 27.62 -4.38 -18.63
N LEU A 253 28.62 -4.64 -19.48
CA LEU A 253 29.20 -3.63 -20.36
C LEU A 253 28.19 -3.13 -21.41
N LYS A 254 27.35 -4.04 -21.95
CA LYS A 254 26.25 -3.66 -22.86
C LYS A 254 25.18 -2.83 -22.15
N LEU A 255 24.83 -3.16 -20.90
CA LEU A 255 23.92 -2.37 -20.09
C LEU A 255 24.46 -0.96 -19.85
N HIS A 256 25.71 -0.86 -19.38
CA HIS A 256 26.37 0.42 -19.14
C HIS A 256 26.38 1.29 -20.41
N SER A 257 26.80 0.73 -21.55
CA SER A 257 26.80 1.45 -22.83
C SER A 257 25.41 1.98 -23.22
N SER A 258 24.36 1.21 -22.92
CA SER A 258 22.98 1.62 -23.18
C SER A 258 22.52 2.77 -22.28
N MET A 259 23.11 2.92 -21.09
CA MET A 259 22.81 3.96 -20.10
C MET A 259 23.76 5.17 -20.16
N CYS A 260 24.93 5.02 -20.78
CA CYS A 260 25.97 6.04 -20.80
C CYS A 260 25.67 7.13 -21.83
N ASP A 261 25.65 8.40 -21.39
CA ASP A 261 25.38 9.56 -22.24
C ASP A 261 26.64 10.09 -22.94
N GLU A 262 27.83 9.83 -22.39
CA GLU A 262 29.11 10.30 -22.93
C GLU A 262 30.03 9.14 -23.33
N PRO A 263 29.75 8.43 -24.45
CA PRO A 263 30.50 7.24 -24.83
C PRO A 263 31.96 7.51 -25.21
N ASP A 264 32.30 8.73 -25.64
CA ASP A 264 33.65 9.09 -26.11
C ASP A 264 34.61 9.43 -24.96
N SER A 265 34.11 9.97 -23.85
CA SER A 265 34.88 10.23 -22.62
C SER A 265 34.82 9.06 -21.62
N CYS A 266 33.97 8.07 -21.87
CA CYS A 266 33.72 6.98 -20.94
C CYS A 266 34.92 6.02 -20.81
N ARG A 267 35.38 5.84 -19.56
CA ARG A 267 36.49 4.92 -19.22
C ARG A 267 36.08 3.44 -19.15
N VAL A 268 34.79 3.13 -19.29
CA VAL A 268 34.31 1.74 -19.25
C VAL A 268 34.71 1.00 -20.54
N PRO A 269 35.38 -0.16 -20.44
CA PRO A 269 35.79 -0.94 -21.60
C PRO A 269 34.61 -1.25 -22.52
N LEU A 270 34.83 -1.21 -23.83
CA LEU A 270 33.84 -1.59 -24.86
C LEU A 270 32.59 -0.70 -24.89
N CYS A 271 32.47 0.34 -24.06
CA CYS A 271 31.30 1.21 -24.01
C CYS A 271 30.97 1.83 -25.38
N ARG A 272 31.94 2.49 -26.03
CA ARG A 272 31.79 3.07 -27.37
C ARG A 272 31.45 2.02 -28.43
N GLN A 273 32.11 0.87 -28.40
CA GLN A 273 31.89 -0.20 -29.38
C GLN A 273 30.46 -0.75 -29.30
N PHE A 274 29.95 -0.93 -28.08
CA PHE A 274 28.57 -1.36 -27.88
C PHE A 274 27.56 -0.29 -28.30
N LYS A 275 27.86 0.99 -28.07
CA LYS A 275 26.96 2.10 -28.44
C LYS A 275 26.77 2.13 -29.95
N LEU A 276 27.86 2.00 -30.70
CA LEU A 276 27.85 1.94 -32.16
C LEU A 276 27.12 0.70 -32.69
N LYS A 277 27.38 -0.48 -32.10
CA LYS A 277 26.67 -1.71 -32.50
C LYS A 277 25.17 -1.66 -32.24
N MET A 278 24.74 -1.06 -31.13
CA MET A 278 23.31 -0.91 -30.80
C MET A 278 22.56 -0.06 -31.84
N GLN A 279 23.21 0.94 -32.44
CA GLN A 279 22.64 1.74 -33.52
C GLN A 279 22.45 0.94 -34.83
N GLN A 280 23.15 -0.18 -34.98
CA GLN A 280 23.14 -1.03 -36.19
C GLN A 280 22.34 -2.34 -36.01
N GLU A 281 22.02 -2.76 -34.77
CA GLU A 281 21.35 -4.04 -34.46
C GLU A 281 19.82 -4.05 -34.73
N LYS A 282 19.23 -5.25 -34.86
CA LYS A 282 17.79 -5.45 -35.13
C LYS A 282 16.88 -4.90 -34.01
N LYS A 283 15.74 -4.29 -34.38
CA LYS A 283 14.73 -3.65 -33.50
C LYS A 283 14.30 -4.45 -32.25
N ARG A 284 14.31 -5.79 -32.29
CA ARG A 284 13.77 -6.64 -31.21
C ARG A 284 14.64 -6.67 -29.94
N ASP A 285 15.95 -6.84 -30.09
CA ASP A 285 16.85 -6.87 -28.92
C ASP A 285 17.08 -5.46 -28.37
N GLU A 286 17.06 -4.46 -29.24
CA GLU A 286 17.07 -3.05 -28.87
C GLU A 286 15.89 -2.69 -27.92
N ALA A 287 14.67 -3.12 -28.24
CA ALA A 287 13.50 -2.88 -27.39
C ALA A 287 13.64 -3.49 -25.98
N ARG A 288 14.23 -4.70 -25.89
CA ARG A 288 14.47 -5.37 -24.61
C ARG A 288 15.47 -4.61 -23.74
N TRP A 289 16.59 -4.16 -24.32
CA TRP A 289 17.60 -3.38 -23.61
C TRP A 289 17.08 -2.00 -23.21
N LYS A 290 16.33 -1.32 -24.09
CA LYS A 290 15.67 -0.05 -23.77
C LYS A 290 14.71 -0.17 -22.58
N LEU A 291 13.91 -1.25 -22.53
CA LEU A 291 13.04 -1.52 -21.39
C LEU A 291 13.83 -1.76 -20.11
N LEU A 292 14.92 -2.55 -20.17
CA LEU A 292 15.77 -2.79 -19.02
C LEU A 292 16.39 -1.50 -18.48
N VAL A 293 16.94 -0.66 -19.35
CA VAL A 293 17.48 0.67 -18.99
C VAL A 293 16.42 1.51 -18.29
N LYS A 294 15.21 1.61 -18.86
CA LYS A 294 14.11 2.37 -18.25
C LYS A 294 13.78 1.88 -16.84
N LYS A 295 13.77 0.57 -16.61
CA LYS A 295 13.48 -0.01 -15.29
C LYS A 295 14.62 0.21 -14.28
N VAL A 296 15.88 0.09 -14.71
CA VAL A 296 17.05 0.35 -13.86
C VAL A 296 17.11 1.83 -13.45
N VAL A 297 16.96 2.75 -14.39
CA VAL A 297 16.93 4.19 -14.11
C VAL A 297 15.74 4.56 -13.22
N SER A 298 14.57 3.98 -13.46
CA SER A 298 13.40 4.17 -12.59
C SER A 298 13.64 3.68 -11.17
N ALA A 299 14.26 2.50 -10.97
CA ALA A 299 14.57 2.00 -9.64
C ALA A 299 15.58 2.90 -8.89
N LYS A 300 16.62 3.37 -9.59
CA LYS A 300 17.61 4.30 -9.05
C LYS A 300 16.98 5.64 -8.63
N THR A 301 16.15 6.23 -9.48
CA THR A 301 15.48 7.51 -9.19
C THR A 301 14.54 7.39 -8.00
N ILE A 302 13.71 6.34 -7.93
CA ILE A 302 12.82 6.09 -6.78
C ILE A 302 13.62 5.93 -5.48
N SER A 303 14.74 5.20 -5.51
CA SER A 303 15.63 5.05 -4.35
C SER A 303 16.21 6.39 -3.90
N SER A 304 16.71 7.20 -4.83
CA SER A 304 17.29 8.52 -4.53
C SER A 304 16.28 9.52 -3.93
N LEU A 305 15.01 9.43 -4.35
CA LEU A 305 13.92 10.26 -3.81
C LEU A 305 13.49 9.82 -2.40
N SER A 306 13.74 8.55 -2.05
CA SER A 306 13.44 7.99 -0.73
C SER A 306 14.51 8.28 0.33
N LEU A 307 15.66 8.86 -0.05
CA LEU A 307 16.72 9.23 0.89
C LEU A 307 16.38 10.55 1.63
N PRO A 308 16.61 10.63 2.96
CA PRO A 308 16.53 11.90 3.68
C PRO A 308 17.55 12.91 3.13
N LYS A 309 17.15 14.19 2.99
CA LYS A 309 17.93 15.32 2.42
C LYS A 309 19.41 15.42 2.84
N ARG A 310 19.80 14.90 4.01
CA ARG A 310 21.15 15.05 4.58
C ARG A 310 22.25 14.24 3.89
N LYS A 311 21.94 13.17 3.15
CA LYS A 311 22.96 12.31 2.52
C LYS A 311 23.42 12.76 1.12
N ARG A 312 22.75 13.76 0.55
CA ARG A 312 22.98 14.25 -0.82
C ARG A 312 24.20 15.19 -0.94
N GLU A 313 24.65 15.76 0.17
CA GLU A 313 25.69 16.79 0.20
C GLU A 313 27.12 16.21 0.37
N GLU A 314 27.25 15.01 0.93
CA GLU A 314 28.57 14.36 1.13
C GLU A 314 29.19 13.83 -0.18
N GLU A 315 28.38 13.35 -1.14
CA GLU A 315 28.89 12.75 -2.39
C GLU A 315 29.49 13.76 -3.39
N LEU A 316 29.19 15.06 -3.24
CA LEU A 316 29.70 16.12 -4.13
C LEU A 316 31.08 16.68 -3.71
N GLY A 317 31.53 16.40 -2.48
CA GLY A 317 32.75 17.01 -1.91
C GLY A 317 34.07 16.31 -2.26
N GLU A 318 34.04 15.01 -2.58
CA GLU A 318 35.26 14.18 -2.67
C GLU A 318 36.01 14.23 -4.02
N ALA A 319 35.48 14.92 -5.04
CA ALA A 319 36.00 14.87 -6.41
C ALA A 319 37.18 15.83 -6.73
N ARG A 320 37.81 16.49 -5.75
CA ARG A 320 38.63 17.70 -6.00
C ARG A 320 40.16 17.64 -5.79
N SER A 321 40.79 16.49 -5.58
CA SER A 321 42.27 16.41 -5.48
C SER A 321 42.74 15.01 -5.94
N THR A 322 43.81 14.76 -6.70
CA THR A 322 45.12 15.43 -6.89
C THR A 322 45.83 14.84 -8.14
N THR A 323 46.81 15.55 -8.70
CA THR A 323 47.64 15.25 -9.91
C THR A 323 48.94 14.44 -9.68
N PRO A 324 49.64 13.88 -10.71
CA PRO A 324 50.67 12.81 -10.61
C PRO A 324 52.11 13.18 -11.04
N PRO A 325 53.14 12.34 -10.76
CA PRO A 325 54.16 11.96 -11.78
C PRO A 325 54.71 10.50 -11.60
N PRO A 326 55.82 10.02 -12.24
CA PRO A 326 55.74 9.22 -13.47
C PRO A 326 56.52 7.88 -13.48
N ASN A 327 56.26 7.11 -14.55
CA ASN A 327 57.02 5.99 -15.14
C ASN A 327 56.97 4.58 -14.51
N GLY A 328 56.22 3.70 -15.18
CA GLY A 328 56.26 2.24 -15.09
C GLY A 328 55.41 1.60 -16.21
N ILE A 329 55.86 0.52 -16.84
CA ILE A 329 55.42 0.06 -18.19
C ILE A 329 54.28 -0.99 -18.16
N ARG A 330 53.16 -0.65 -18.84
CA ARG A 330 52.25 -1.36 -19.81
C ARG A 330 52.06 -2.91 -19.73
N SER A 331 50.87 -3.52 -19.91
CA SER A 331 49.79 -3.27 -20.90
C SER A 331 48.47 -4.05 -20.62
N PHE A 332 47.33 -3.53 -21.13
CA PHE A 332 46.14 -4.33 -21.53
C PHE A 332 45.89 -4.11 -23.03
N ARG A 333 45.81 -5.18 -23.82
CA ARG A 333 45.21 -5.19 -25.17
C ARG A 333 44.06 -6.20 -25.17
N LEU A 334 42.94 -5.80 -25.77
CA LEU A 334 41.80 -6.68 -26.07
C LEU A 334 42.11 -7.58 -27.25
#